data_AF-A0A1B6ZB18-F1
#
_entry.id   AF-A0A1B6ZB18-F1
#
_cell.length_a   1.000
_cell.length_b   1.000
_cell.length_c   1.000
_cell.angle_alpha   90.00
_cell.angle_beta   90.00
_cell.angle_gamma   90.00
#
_symmetry.space_group_name_H-M   'P 1'
#
loop_
_entity.id
_entity.type
_entity.pdbx_description
1 polymer ?
#
loop_
_entity_poly.entity_id
_entity_poly.type
_entity_poly.pdbx_seq_one_letter_code
_entity_poly.pdbx_strand_id
1 'polypeptide(L)'
;MRNNFILGLVPAVLLGLVSCSADSVPADMAEETVVEQFVIDETETEFAEPEELPQVADPVEKPKFVVALDGEGLRLIDSTSGSSRLLAFGMDRTAVETSISAHLGDVQERSSNDECGAGPMDFSQFANLTANFQDGAFVGWSAASGDGDSTLTTMSGVGVGKLRKQMAETIIFETFDDSSIGFEFYTGGDEPGGFSGLFESAAADAKITDFWAGTNCIFR
;
A
#
# COMPACT_ATOMS: atom_id res chain seq x y z
N MET A 1 37.82 -32.47 -27.07
CA MET A 1 37.43 -32.60 -28.49
C MET A 1 36.01 -32.06 -28.63
N ARG A 2 35.81 -31.10 -29.55
CA ARG A 2 34.53 -30.57 -30.11
C ARG A 2 33.63 -29.86 -29.08
N ASN A 3 33.67 -28.55 -28.86
CA ASN A 3 33.43 -27.38 -29.75
C ASN A 3 32.10 -27.45 -30.51
N ASN A 4 31.12 -26.62 -30.10
CA ASN A 4 30.10 -26.10 -31.00
C ASN A 4 29.64 -24.70 -30.55
N PHE A 5 30.18 -23.71 -31.26
CA PHE A 5 29.70 -22.33 -31.37
C PHE A 5 28.40 -22.30 -32.17
N ILE A 6 27.37 -21.60 -31.70
CA ILE A 6 26.39 -20.97 -32.59
C ILE A 6 26.16 -19.53 -32.11
N LEU A 7 26.73 -18.61 -32.87
CA LEU A 7 26.40 -17.18 -32.94
C LEU A 7 24.98 -17.04 -33.52
N GLY A 8 24.10 -16.30 -32.84
CA GLY A 8 22.81 -15.85 -33.37
C GLY A 8 22.71 -14.34 -33.31
N LEU A 9 22.55 -13.72 -34.49
CA LEU A 9 22.54 -12.28 -34.73
C LEU A 9 21.39 -11.52 -34.05
N VAL A 10 21.73 -10.28 -33.65
CA VAL A 10 20.86 -9.14 -33.32
C VAL A 10 20.22 -8.57 -34.60
N PRO A 11 19.03 -7.95 -34.51
CA PRO A 11 18.96 -6.58 -35.02
C PRO A 11 18.32 -5.62 -34.01
N ALA A 12 19.07 -4.56 -33.74
CA ALA A 12 18.65 -3.38 -33.00
C ALA A 12 17.66 -2.60 -33.87
N VAL A 13 16.52 -2.24 -33.30
CA VAL A 13 15.58 -1.28 -33.88
C VAL A 13 15.76 0.04 -33.14
N LEU A 14 16.23 1.04 -33.89
CA LEU A 14 16.50 2.42 -33.50
C LEU A 14 15.72 3.28 -34.49
N LEU A 15 14.79 4.14 -34.03
CA LEU A 15 14.17 5.31 -34.69
C LEU A 15 12.80 5.58 -34.02
N GLY A 16 12.43 6.77 -33.54
CA GLY A 16 13.08 8.07 -33.58
C GLY A 16 12.43 9.04 -32.56
N LEU A 17 13.23 10.03 -32.16
CA LEU A 17 12.82 11.16 -31.33
C LEU A 17 12.07 12.18 -32.21
N VAL A 18 10.87 12.58 -31.80
CA VAL A 18 10.17 13.75 -32.35
C VAL A 18 10.62 14.99 -31.59
N SER A 19 11.06 15.98 -32.36
CA SER A 19 11.62 17.27 -31.97
C SER A 19 10.55 18.29 -31.57
N CYS A 20 10.97 19.23 -30.71
CA CYS A 20 10.28 20.45 -30.27
C CYS A 20 9.68 21.31 -31.38
N SER A 21 8.61 22.05 -31.04
CA SER A 21 8.52 23.50 -31.29
C SER A 21 7.66 24.15 -30.21
N ALA A 22 8.27 25.09 -29.47
CA ALA A 22 7.59 26.07 -28.65
C ALA A 22 7.37 27.30 -29.53
N ASP A 23 6.12 27.74 -29.70
CA ASP A 23 5.79 29.01 -30.35
C ASP A 23 5.70 30.10 -29.27
N SER A 24 6.71 30.96 -29.26
CA SER A 24 6.75 32.21 -28.51
C SER A 24 6.01 33.30 -29.30
N VAL A 25 4.90 33.81 -28.76
CA VAL A 25 4.23 35.01 -29.26
C VAL A 25 5.03 36.24 -28.82
N PRO A 26 5.47 37.13 -29.74
CA PRO A 26 6.12 38.38 -29.37
C PRO A 26 5.09 39.39 -28.86
N ALA A 27 5.51 40.15 -27.84
CA ALA A 27 4.89 41.39 -27.43
C ALA A 27 5.18 42.48 -28.48
N ASP A 28 4.15 43.19 -28.92
CA ASP A 28 4.30 44.53 -29.47
C ASP A 28 3.22 45.45 -28.89
N MET A 29 3.67 46.67 -28.63
CA MET A 29 2.97 47.75 -27.96
C MET A 29 2.26 48.62 -28.99
N ALA A 30 1.15 49.25 -28.60
CA ALA A 30 1.01 50.71 -28.60
C ALA A 30 -0.47 51.11 -28.46
N GLU A 31 -0.65 52.16 -27.66
CA GLU A 31 -1.88 52.93 -27.47
C GLU A 31 -2.55 53.33 -28.78
N GLU A 32 -3.88 53.37 -28.79
CA GLU A 32 -4.56 54.60 -29.18
C GLU A 32 -5.90 54.76 -28.45
N THR A 33 -5.98 55.88 -27.74
CA THR A 33 -7.08 56.34 -26.92
C THR A 33 -8.13 56.98 -27.83
N VAL A 34 -9.34 56.42 -27.89
CA VAL A 34 -10.50 57.12 -28.47
C VAL A 34 -11.58 57.18 -27.41
N VAL A 35 -11.79 58.39 -26.90
CA VAL A 35 -12.83 58.74 -25.95
C VAL A 35 -14.08 59.09 -26.78
N GLU A 36 -14.99 58.14 -26.95
CA GLU A 36 -16.33 58.44 -27.45
C GLU A 36 -17.30 58.62 -26.29
N GLN A 37 -17.94 59.79 -26.31
CA GLN A 37 -18.85 60.28 -25.30
C GLN A 37 -20.21 59.61 -25.48
N PHE A 38 -20.51 58.61 -24.66
CA PHE A 38 -21.80 57.92 -24.69
C PHE A 38 -22.81 58.64 -23.79
N VAL A 39 -23.89 59.09 -24.41
CA VAL A 39 -25.08 59.68 -23.80
C VAL A 39 -25.77 58.60 -22.98
N ILE A 40 -25.90 58.80 -21.67
CA ILE A 40 -26.67 57.91 -20.78
C ILE A 40 -28.17 58.16 -21.01
N ASP A 41 -28.79 57.21 -21.71
CA ASP A 41 -30.24 57.01 -21.76
C ASP A 41 -30.68 56.44 -20.41
N GLU A 42 -31.60 57.13 -19.73
CA GLU A 42 -32.17 56.69 -18.45
C GLU A 42 -33.19 55.58 -18.70
N THR A 43 -32.70 54.37 -18.94
CA THR A 43 -33.53 53.17 -18.92
C THR A 43 -33.51 52.55 -17.53
N GLU A 44 -34.68 52.60 -16.89
CA GLU A 44 -35.07 52.02 -15.61
C GLU A 44 -34.45 50.63 -15.40
N THR A 45 -33.43 50.58 -14.55
CA THR A 45 -32.81 49.32 -14.11
C THR A 45 -33.71 48.68 -13.08
N GLU A 46 -34.54 47.73 -13.52
CA GLU A 46 -35.22 46.78 -12.65
C GLU A 46 -34.17 46.09 -11.77
N PHE A 47 -34.20 46.38 -10.46
CA PHE A 47 -33.35 45.72 -9.47
C PHE A 47 -33.74 44.25 -9.41
N ALA A 48 -32.99 43.41 -10.14
CA ALA A 48 -33.05 41.97 -9.96
C ALA A 48 -32.72 41.63 -8.50
N GLU A 49 -33.61 40.84 -7.89
CA GLU A 49 -33.44 40.28 -6.55
C GLU A 49 -32.11 39.50 -6.49
N PRO A 50 -31.29 39.64 -5.43
CA PRO A 50 -29.97 39.03 -5.40
C PRO A 50 -30.11 37.50 -5.47
N GLU A 51 -29.58 36.89 -6.52
CA GLU A 51 -29.47 35.44 -6.60
C GLU A 51 -28.62 34.96 -5.41
N GLU A 52 -29.25 34.12 -4.59
CA GLU A 52 -28.67 33.52 -3.40
C GLU A 52 -27.43 32.71 -3.82
N LEU A 53 -26.26 33.11 -3.32
CA LEU A 53 -24.99 32.45 -3.64
C LEU A 53 -25.09 30.94 -3.36
N PRO A 54 -24.53 30.06 -4.22
CA PRO A 54 -24.55 28.63 -3.99
C PRO A 54 -23.94 28.32 -2.62
N GLN A 55 -24.72 27.61 -1.79
CA GLN A 55 -24.31 27.20 -0.46
C GLN A 55 -22.98 26.43 -0.56
N VAL A 56 -21.98 26.88 0.20
CA VAL A 56 -20.69 26.21 0.33
C VAL A 56 -20.97 24.80 0.85
N ALA A 57 -20.65 23.78 0.05
CA ALA A 57 -20.81 22.39 0.46
C ALA A 57 -20.08 22.13 1.77
N ASP A 58 -20.70 21.32 2.64
CA ASP A 58 -20.10 20.91 3.91
C ASP A 58 -18.70 20.32 3.69
N PRO A 59 -17.77 20.49 4.65
CA PRO A 59 -16.43 19.90 4.55
C PRO A 59 -16.53 18.39 4.33
N VAL A 60 -15.93 17.90 3.24
CA VAL A 60 -15.80 16.47 2.98
C VAL A 60 -15.00 15.85 4.13
N GLU A 61 -15.65 14.99 4.91
CA GLU A 61 -14.99 14.24 5.98
C GLU A 61 -13.80 13.47 5.38
N LYS A 62 -12.63 13.56 6.03
CA LYS A 62 -11.44 12.85 5.54
C LYS A 62 -11.73 11.34 5.53
N PRO A 63 -11.39 10.63 4.44
CA PRO A 63 -11.59 9.19 4.39
C PRO A 63 -10.82 8.53 5.53
N LYS A 64 -11.50 7.64 6.25
CA LYS A 64 -10.90 6.79 7.28
C LYS A 64 -10.44 5.52 6.59
N PHE A 65 -9.16 5.18 6.71
CA PHE A 65 -8.65 3.93 6.16
C PHE A 65 -8.32 2.94 7.27
N VAL A 66 -8.52 1.66 6.95
CA VAL A 66 -8.09 0.53 7.77
C VAL A 66 -6.93 -0.17 7.07
N VAL A 67 -5.93 -0.58 7.83
CA VAL A 67 -4.85 -1.45 7.36
C VAL A 67 -5.30 -2.90 7.47
N ALA A 68 -5.32 -3.61 6.35
CA ALA A 68 -5.59 -5.03 6.27
C ALA A 68 -4.34 -5.80 5.81
N LEU A 69 -4.19 -7.01 6.35
CA LEU A 69 -3.09 -7.92 6.04
C LEU A 69 -3.33 -8.60 4.69
N ASP A 70 -2.29 -8.72 3.88
CA ASP A 70 -2.38 -9.32 2.56
C ASP A 70 -1.10 -10.08 2.20
N GLY A 71 -1.21 -11.18 1.45
CA GLY A 71 -0.03 -11.97 1.11
C GLY A 71 0.91 -11.32 0.11
N GLU A 72 0.48 -10.24 -0.56
CA GLU A 72 1.30 -9.45 -1.49
C GLU A 72 1.75 -8.10 -0.89
N GLY A 73 1.45 -7.83 0.38
CA GLY A 73 1.76 -6.58 1.04
C GLY A 73 0.76 -6.19 2.12
N LEU A 74 0.32 -4.94 2.14
CA LEU A 74 -0.75 -4.46 3.03
C LEU A 74 -1.83 -3.77 2.21
N ARG A 75 -3.10 -3.92 2.57
CA ARG A 75 -4.19 -3.18 1.94
C ARG A 75 -4.63 -2.02 2.80
N LEU A 76 -4.79 -0.86 2.19
CA LEU A 76 -5.47 0.28 2.79
C LEU A 76 -6.88 0.32 2.23
N ILE A 77 -7.86 0.16 3.12
CA ILE A 77 -9.27 0.07 2.76
C ILE A 77 -9.96 1.33 3.26
N ASP A 78 -10.55 2.10 2.35
CA ASP A 78 -11.43 3.20 2.70
C ASP A 78 -12.68 2.62 3.38
N SER A 79 -12.88 2.93 4.66
CA SER A 79 -14.00 2.39 5.44
C SER A 79 -15.37 2.89 4.99
N THR A 80 -15.40 3.99 4.23
CA THR A 80 -16.64 4.59 3.72
C THR A 80 -16.99 4.02 2.35
N SER A 81 -16.04 3.98 1.42
CA SER A 81 -16.30 3.52 0.05
C SER A 81 -16.05 2.03 -0.17
N GLY A 82 -15.29 1.37 0.72
CA GLY A 82 -14.82 0.00 0.54
C GLY A 82 -13.71 -0.15 -0.50
N SER A 83 -13.28 0.94 -1.15
CA SER A 83 -12.18 0.92 -2.11
C SER A 83 -10.88 0.53 -1.41
N SER A 84 -10.06 -0.29 -2.07
CA SER A 84 -8.78 -0.73 -1.50
C SER A 84 -7.59 -0.38 -2.40
N ARG A 85 -6.47 -0.05 -1.75
CA ARG A 85 -5.15 0.17 -2.35
C ARG A 85 -4.16 -0.82 -1.77
N LEU A 86 -3.38 -1.48 -2.62
CA LEU A 86 -2.27 -2.32 -2.19
C LEU A 86 -1.02 -1.46 -1.95
N LEU A 87 -0.43 -1.58 -0.76
CA LEU A 87 0.97 -1.29 -0.48
C LEU A 87 1.76 -2.56 -0.81
N ALA A 88 2.16 -2.67 -2.07
CA ALA A 88 2.76 -3.91 -2.58
C ALA A 88 4.19 -4.07 -2.05
N PHE A 89 4.64 -5.32 -1.96
CA PHE A 89 6.06 -5.60 -1.83
C PHE A 89 6.86 -4.96 -2.98
N GLY A 90 8.07 -4.50 -2.68
CA GLY A 90 8.94 -3.72 -3.57
C GLY A 90 8.78 -2.20 -3.46
N MET A 91 7.77 -1.70 -2.73
CA MET A 91 7.61 -0.25 -2.50
C MET A 91 8.70 0.32 -1.59
N ASP A 92 9.05 1.58 -1.81
CA ASP A 92 10.02 2.32 -0.98
C ASP A 92 9.59 2.39 0.50
N ARG A 93 10.57 2.20 1.40
CA ARG A 93 10.37 2.23 2.87
C ARG A 93 9.68 3.49 3.34
N THR A 94 10.11 4.67 2.90
CA THR A 94 9.54 5.95 3.34
C THR A 94 8.08 6.06 2.93
N ALA A 95 7.74 5.63 1.71
CA ALA A 95 6.37 5.65 1.21
C ALA A 95 5.45 4.69 1.99
N VAL A 96 5.96 3.50 2.32
CA VAL A 96 5.22 2.50 3.11
C VAL A 96 5.04 2.96 4.56
N GLU A 97 6.11 3.41 5.23
CA GLU A 97 6.03 3.91 6.61
C GLU A 97 5.07 5.10 6.70
N THR A 98 5.14 6.06 5.79
CA THR A 98 4.22 7.21 5.75
C THR A 98 2.77 6.77 5.60
N SER A 99 2.51 5.78 4.74
CA SER A 99 1.17 5.25 4.50
C SER A 99 0.62 4.50 5.73
N ILE A 100 1.46 3.72 6.41
CA ILE A 100 1.06 2.98 7.62
C ILE A 100 0.83 3.97 8.78
N SER A 101 1.73 4.94 8.97
CA SER A 101 1.64 5.89 10.09
C SER A 101 0.41 6.77 10.09
N ALA A 102 -0.15 7.05 8.90
CA ALA A 102 -1.42 7.76 8.78
C ALA A 102 -2.60 7.02 9.44
N HIS A 103 -2.46 5.73 9.76
CA HIS A 103 -3.57 4.87 10.21
C HIS A 103 -3.26 4.07 11.48
N LEU A 104 -2.02 3.61 11.68
CA LEU A 104 -1.61 2.84 12.87
C LEU A 104 -0.75 3.65 13.87
N GLY A 105 -0.47 4.92 13.56
CA GLY A 105 0.40 5.78 14.37
C GLY A 105 1.87 5.73 13.95
N ASP A 106 2.70 6.57 14.56
CA ASP A 106 4.11 6.71 14.19
C ASP A 106 4.89 5.40 14.38
N VAL A 107 6.02 5.28 13.65
CA VAL A 107 6.99 4.21 13.86
C VAL A 107 7.48 4.23 15.31
N GLN A 108 7.23 3.16 16.05
CA GLN A 108 7.61 3.04 17.46
C GLN A 108 9.09 2.69 17.60
N GLU A 109 9.59 1.84 16.71
CA GLU A 109 10.98 1.40 16.70
C GLU A 109 11.43 1.12 15.27
N ARG A 110 12.70 1.41 14.99
CA ARG A 110 13.41 0.93 13.79
C ARG A 110 14.62 0.12 14.25
N SER A 111 14.80 -1.07 13.68
CA SER A 111 15.91 -1.96 13.99
C SER A 111 16.44 -2.62 12.71
N SER A 112 17.59 -3.28 12.81
CA SER A 112 18.21 -4.01 11.71
C SER A 112 18.81 -5.32 12.20
N ASN A 113 18.92 -6.31 11.31
CA ASN A 113 19.58 -7.59 11.58
C ASN A 113 20.32 -8.09 10.34
N ASP A 114 21.63 -8.19 10.44
CA ASP A 114 22.52 -8.63 9.36
C ASP A 114 22.64 -10.17 9.25
N GLU A 115 22.10 -10.91 10.23
CA GLU A 115 22.23 -12.37 10.35
C GLU A 115 20.96 -13.12 9.92
N CYS A 116 19.99 -12.43 9.32
CA CYS A 116 18.79 -13.07 8.78
C CYS A 116 19.15 -14.02 7.62
N GLY A 117 18.54 -15.21 7.60
CA GLY A 117 18.78 -16.20 6.55
C GLY A 117 18.44 -15.72 5.12
N ALA A 118 17.57 -14.71 5.00
CA ALA A 118 17.23 -14.03 3.75
C ALA A 118 18.22 -12.93 3.34
N GLY A 119 19.29 -12.70 4.11
CA GLY A 119 20.21 -11.56 3.99
C GLY A 119 19.84 -10.41 4.93
N PRO A 120 20.68 -9.36 5.04
CA PRO A 120 20.44 -8.23 5.96
C PRO A 120 19.04 -7.62 5.80
N MET A 121 18.38 -7.35 6.92
CA MET A 121 17.02 -6.81 6.95
C MET A 121 16.91 -5.62 7.89
N ASP A 122 16.02 -4.68 7.54
CA ASP A 122 15.56 -3.62 8.40
C ASP A 122 14.10 -3.83 8.79
N PHE A 123 13.72 -3.30 9.96
CA PHE A 123 12.37 -3.43 10.50
C PHE A 123 11.85 -2.07 10.95
N SER A 124 10.54 -1.89 10.84
CA SER A 124 9.82 -0.75 11.43
C SER A 124 8.57 -1.24 12.16
N GLN A 125 8.51 -0.97 13.46
CA GLN A 125 7.43 -1.41 14.34
C GLN A 125 6.30 -0.38 14.42
N PHE A 126 5.06 -0.84 14.28
CA PHE A 126 3.82 -0.10 14.43
C PHE A 126 2.82 -0.90 15.26
N ALA A 127 2.70 -0.62 16.55
CA ALA A 127 1.87 -1.41 17.47
C ALA A 127 2.16 -2.91 17.31
N ASN A 128 1.19 -3.73 16.92
CA ASN A 128 1.35 -5.17 16.68
C ASN A 128 1.82 -5.55 15.26
N LEU A 129 2.17 -4.59 14.40
CA LEU A 129 2.67 -4.81 13.04
C LEU A 129 4.14 -4.45 12.92
N THR A 130 4.94 -5.36 12.39
CA THR A 130 6.30 -5.08 11.94
C THR A 130 6.32 -5.08 10.41
N ALA A 131 6.79 -3.99 9.81
CA ALA A 131 7.09 -3.93 8.38
C ALA A 131 8.57 -4.27 8.17
N ASN A 132 8.86 -5.16 7.22
CA ASN A 132 10.19 -5.67 6.95
C ASN A 132 10.72 -5.10 5.64
N PHE A 133 11.99 -4.74 5.62
CA PHE A 133 12.63 -4.12 4.48
C PHE A 133 13.98 -4.76 4.16
N GLN A 134 14.33 -4.78 2.88
CA GLN A 134 15.67 -5.10 2.38
C GLN A 134 16.03 -4.09 1.30
N ASP A 135 17.25 -3.55 1.35
CA ASP A 135 17.73 -2.53 0.40
C ASP A 135 16.76 -1.33 0.24
N GLY A 136 16.07 -0.96 1.33
CA GLY A 136 15.09 0.12 1.35
C GLY A 136 13.72 -0.22 0.74
N ALA A 137 13.50 -1.44 0.26
CA ALA A 137 12.22 -1.90 -0.28
C ALA A 137 11.43 -2.71 0.75
N PHE A 138 10.10 -2.54 0.78
CA PHE A 138 9.18 -3.32 1.61
C PHE A 138 9.08 -4.74 1.08
N VAL A 139 9.46 -5.73 1.89
CA VAL A 139 9.56 -7.13 1.42
C VAL A 139 8.68 -8.10 2.19
N GLY A 140 8.11 -7.67 3.32
CA GLY A 140 7.30 -8.53 4.17
C GLY A 140 6.72 -7.79 5.35
N TRP A 141 5.83 -8.45 6.06
CA TRP A 141 5.31 -7.98 7.33
C TRP A 141 5.10 -9.16 8.27
N SER A 142 5.12 -8.87 9.55
CA SER A 142 4.67 -9.79 10.60
C SER A 142 3.74 -9.07 11.57
N ALA A 143 2.83 -9.84 12.15
CA ALA A 143 1.94 -9.43 13.22
C ALA A 143 1.98 -10.49 14.31
N ALA A 144 2.20 -10.06 15.54
CA ALA A 144 2.30 -10.97 16.68
C ALA A 144 1.41 -10.53 17.84
N SER A 145 1.10 -11.48 18.71
CA SER A 145 0.47 -11.21 19.99
C SER A 145 1.41 -10.34 20.83
N GLY A 146 0.95 -9.16 21.24
CA GLY A 146 1.70 -8.24 22.10
C GLY A 146 0.92 -7.88 23.36
N ASP A 147 1.30 -6.79 24.02
CA ASP A 147 0.51 -6.18 25.10
C ASP A 147 -0.75 -5.52 24.52
N GLY A 148 -1.74 -6.34 24.17
CA GLY A 148 -3.01 -5.94 23.57
C GLY A 148 -3.48 -6.86 22.45
N ASP A 149 -4.80 -6.88 22.21
CA ASP A 149 -5.38 -7.61 21.09
C ASP A 149 -5.06 -6.89 19.77
N SER A 150 -4.33 -7.55 18.87
CA SER A 150 -4.13 -7.04 17.51
C SER A 150 -5.48 -7.02 16.77
N THR A 151 -5.83 -5.88 16.19
CA THR A 151 -7.04 -5.72 15.36
C THR A 151 -6.79 -5.97 13.88
N LEU A 152 -5.54 -6.23 13.50
CA LEU A 152 -5.13 -6.42 12.12
C LEU A 152 -5.57 -7.79 11.61
N THR A 153 -6.29 -7.78 10.49
CA THR A 153 -6.78 -8.99 9.84
C THR A 153 -6.67 -8.88 8.33
N THR A 154 -6.69 -10.01 7.65
CA THR A 154 -6.93 -10.07 6.21
C THR A 154 -8.36 -9.63 5.89
N MET A 155 -8.66 -9.40 4.60
CA MET A 155 -10.04 -9.09 4.17
C MET A 155 -11.04 -10.22 4.49
N SER A 156 -10.56 -11.46 4.68
CA SER A 156 -11.37 -12.60 5.15
C SER A 156 -11.50 -12.68 6.68
N GLY A 157 -10.99 -11.67 7.38
CA GLY A 157 -11.02 -11.58 8.83
C GLY A 157 -10.09 -12.59 9.51
N VAL A 158 -8.97 -12.97 8.90
CA VAL A 158 -7.95 -13.86 9.50
C VAL A 158 -6.83 -13.01 10.08
N GLY A 159 -6.47 -13.25 11.33
CA GLY A 159 -5.40 -12.53 12.02
C GLY A 159 -5.11 -13.16 13.39
N VAL A 160 -4.15 -12.58 14.09
CA VAL A 160 -3.79 -13.00 15.46
C VAL A 160 -5.03 -13.07 16.35
N GLY A 161 -5.13 -14.11 17.17
CA GLY A 161 -6.27 -14.37 18.04
C GLY A 161 -7.42 -15.18 17.41
N LYS A 162 -7.49 -15.30 16.08
CA LYS A 162 -8.52 -16.13 15.43
C LYS A 162 -8.31 -17.62 15.73
N LEU A 163 -9.39 -18.35 15.98
CA LEU A 163 -9.32 -19.79 16.24
C LEU A 163 -9.03 -20.56 14.95
N ARG A 164 -8.22 -21.61 15.03
CA ARG A 164 -7.91 -22.52 13.91
C ARG A 164 -9.17 -23.00 13.17
N LYS A 165 -10.20 -23.44 13.90
CA LYS A 165 -11.48 -23.89 13.31
C LYS A 165 -12.20 -22.77 12.55
N GLN A 166 -12.17 -21.53 13.07
CA GLN A 166 -12.81 -20.38 12.42
C GLN A 166 -12.04 -19.93 11.19
N MET A 167 -10.70 -20.06 11.20
CA MET A 167 -9.89 -19.84 10.01
C MET A 167 -10.24 -20.85 8.92
N ALA A 168 -10.38 -22.14 9.26
CA ALA A 168 -10.75 -23.21 8.33
C ALA A 168 -12.14 -23.02 7.68
N GLU A 169 -13.04 -22.29 8.32
CA GLU A 169 -14.34 -21.89 7.76
C GLU A 169 -14.22 -20.75 6.73
N THR A 170 -13.12 -19.99 6.76
CA THR A 170 -12.93 -18.79 5.91
C THR A 170 -11.96 -18.99 4.75
N ILE A 171 -10.93 -19.81 4.93
CA ILE A 171 -9.85 -19.98 3.95
C ILE A 171 -9.30 -21.41 4.00
N ILE A 172 -8.70 -21.83 2.88
CA ILE A 172 -7.92 -23.07 2.80
C ILE A 172 -6.50 -22.78 3.27
N PHE A 173 -5.97 -23.65 4.12
CA PHE A 173 -4.59 -23.62 4.58
C PHE A 173 -4.06 -25.04 4.77
N GLU A 174 -2.74 -25.15 4.78
CA GLU A 174 -2.01 -26.37 5.06
C GLU A 174 -1.14 -26.18 6.30
N THR A 175 -0.72 -27.27 6.93
CA THR A 175 0.18 -27.26 8.09
C THR A 175 1.51 -27.89 7.74
N PHE A 176 2.59 -27.40 8.36
CA PHE A 176 3.88 -28.06 8.29
C PHE A 176 3.98 -29.14 9.38
N ASP A 177 4.14 -30.40 8.99
CA ASP A 177 4.17 -31.52 9.94
C ASP A 177 5.42 -31.50 10.84
N ASP A 178 6.56 -30.98 10.33
CA ASP A 178 7.86 -30.96 11.02
C ASP A 178 8.43 -29.54 11.19
N SER A 179 7.59 -28.56 11.56
CA SER A 179 8.07 -27.18 11.78
C SER A 179 8.94 -27.05 13.04
N SER A 180 10.10 -26.42 12.91
CA SER A 180 11.02 -26.15 14.04
C SER A 180 10.55 -25.01 14.95
N ILE A 181 9.50 -24.28 14.56
CA ILE A 181 8.99 -23.09 15.26
C ILE A 181 7.59 -23.27 15.85
N GLY A 182 7.03 -24.49 15.83
CA GLY A 182 5.75 -24.82 16.47
C GLY A 182 4.68 -25.30 15.49
N PHE A 183 3.41 -24.99 15.78
CA PHE A 183 2.27 -25.45 14.96
C PHE A 183 2.03 -24.49 13.79
N GLU A 184 2.88 -24.59 12.79
CA GLU A 184 2.90 -23.69 11.66
C GLU A 184 1.87 -24.04 10.58
N PHE A 185 1.29 -23.00 9.98
CA PHE A 185 0.44 -23.10 8.79
C PHE A 185 0.90 -22.16 7.68
N TYR A 186 0.42 -22.43 6.47
CA TYR A 186 0.60 -21.58 5.30
C TYR A 186 -0.62 -21.64 4.36
N THR A 187 -0.74 -20.64 3.49
CA THR A 187 -1.76 -20.52 2.46
C THR A 187 -1.12 -20.26 1.09
N GLY A 188 -1.93 -20.32 0.02
CA GLY A 188 -1.46 -20.06 -1.35
C GLY A 188 -0.75 -21.24 -2.02
N GLY A 189 -0.27 -22.24 -1.26
CA GLY A 189 0.45 -23.38 -1.82
C GLY A 189 1.74 -22.92 -2.52
N ASP A 190 1.91 -23.34 -3.77
CA ASP A 190 3.04 -22.94 -4.61
C ASP A 190 2.84 -21.56 -5.29
N GLU A 191 1.65 -20.95 -5.18
CA GLU A 191 1.35 -19.65 -5.79
C GLU A 191 1.83 -18.49 -4.91
N PRO A 192 2.28 -17.38 -5.52
CA PRO A 192 2.61 -16.17 -4.78
C PRO A 192 1.37 -15.57 -4.10
N GLY A 193 1.59 -14.75 -3.06
CA GLY A 193 0.49 -14.06 -2.35
C GLY A 193 -0.15 -14.87 -1.22
N GLY A 194 0.48 -15.97 -0.80
CA GLY A 194 0.15 -16.67 0.43
C GLY A 194 0.65 -15.95 1.69
N PHE A 195 0.19 -16.41 2.85
CA PHE A 195 0.67 -16.01 4.16
C PHE A 195 0.83 -17.22 5.07
N SER A 196 1.62 -17.05 6.12
CA SER A 196 1.93 -18.09 7.10
C SER A 196 1.68 -17.61 8.51
N GLY A 197 1.61 -18.53 9.46
CA GLY A 197 1.43 -18.20 10.86
C GLY A 197 1.64 -19.39 11.78
N LEU A 198 1.55 -19.12 13.08
CA LEU A 198 1.60 -20.14 14.13
C LEU A 198 0.27 -20.24 14.85
N PHE A 199 -0.14 -21.46 15.17
CA PHE A 199 -1.16 -21.73 16.17
C PHE A 199 -0.54 -21.99 17.54
N GLU A 200 -1.27 -21.65 18.62
CA GLU A 200 -0.88 -21.97 20.00
C GLU A 200 -0.69 -23.49 20.22
N SER A 201 -1.47 -24.32 19.52
CA SER A 201 -1.39 -25.78 19.57
C SER A 201 -2.02 -26.42 18.32
N ALA A 202 -1.95 -27.75 18.22
CA ALA A 202 -2.70 -28.50 17.20
C ALA A 202 -4.23 -28.52 17.41
N ALA A 203 -4.75 -28.03 18.54
CA ALA A 203 -6.18 -28.09 18.82
C ALA A 203 -7.01 -27.22 17.85
N ALA A 204 -8.26 -27.59 17.61
CA ALA A 204 -9.16 -26.85 16.72
C ALA A 204 -9.55 -25.46 17.25
N ASP A 205 -9.47 -25.25 18.57
CA ASP A 205 -9.69 -23.99 19.27
C ASP A 205 -8.39 -23.27 19.63
N ALA A 206 -7.23 -23.71 19.13
CA ALA A 206 -5.99 -22.95 19.25
C ALA A 206 -6.10 -21.62 18.48
N LYS A 207 -5.58 -20.54 19.07
CA LYS A 207 -5.52 -19.23 18.39
C LYS A 207 -4.30 -19.13 17.50
N ILE A 208 -4.37 -18.24 16.51
CA ILE A 208 -3.19 -17.74 15.80
C ILE A 208 -2.40 -16.83 16.74
N THR A 209 -1.11 -17.10 16.96
CA THR A 209 -0.23 -16.27 17.81
C THR A 209 0.62 -15.30 17.02
N ASP A 210 1.06 -15.75 15.84
CA ASP A 210 2.00 -15.08 14.96
C ASP A 210 1.50 -15.23 13.52
N PHE A 211 1.66 -14.20 12.72
CA PHE A 211 1.11 -14.15 11.38
C PHE A 211 1.98 -13.29 10.49
N TRP A 212 2.33 -13.74 9.28
CA TRP A 212 3.28 -13.03 8.42
C TRP A 212 3.09 -13.34 6.94
N ALA A 213 3.60 -12.45 6.09
CA ALA A 213 3.75 -12.69 4.66
C ALA A 213 5.02 -12.04 4.11
N GLY A 214 5.44 -12.50 2.93
CA GLY A 214 6.69 -12.07 2.30
C GLY A 214 7.93 -12.50 3.08
N THR A 215 9.02 -11.76 2.88
CA THR A 215 10.31 -12.05 3.50
C THR A 215 10.31 -11.65 4.98
N ASN A 216 10.65 -12.61 5.84
CA ASN A 216 10.68 -12.46 7.29
C ASN A 216 11.98 -13.05 7.86
N CYS A 217 12.44 -12.49 8.98
CA CYS A 217 13.61 -12.97 9.71
C CYS A 217 13.22 -13.96 10.82
N ILE A 218 12.59 -15.07 10.42
CA ILE A 218 12.19 -16.14 11.34
C ILE A 218 13.27 -17.20 11.33
N PHE A 219 14.01 -17.31 12.44
CA PHE A 219 15.07 -18.31 12.60
C PHE A 219 14.48 -19.71 12.70
N ARG A 220 15.08 -20.65 11.97
CA ARG A 220 14.66 -22.04 11.86
C ARG A 220 15.80 -23.00 12.11
#